data_AF-A0ABD6EZ97-F1
#
_entry.id   AF-A0ABD6EZ97-F1
#
_cell.length_a   1.000
_cell.length_b   1.000
_cell.length_c   1.000
_cell.angle_alpha   90.00
_cell.angle_beta   90.00
_cell.angle_gamma   90.00
#
_symmetry.space_group_name_H-M   'P 1'
#
loop_
_entity.id
_entity.type
_entity.pdbx_description
1 polymer ?
#
loop_
_entity_poly.entity_id
_entity_poly.type
_entity_poly.pdbx_seq_one_letter_code
_entity_poly.pdbx_strand_id
1 'polypeptide(L)'
;MKATNESQSRQHKQQSLLNNVSLPQISEFVDIDEQQIEPNNRSDEQLISQCGPLIKNKARGCFESLIAVWRNVNSRRPNLNNISFPLYRYTKKELLELCDEYANVYLCAGFDPIMRCLTDDWMRLARDYLGYVCSPSNIQKFMTQYECVVRTDVRRREMCEKHLEDESKLVDDIAKCKALILYFNCMKSEVARKCGVKAVVELKTTITEFGCSTNKLIDLPIGRRPTDYIFLQ
;
A
#
# COMPACT_ATOMS: atom_id res chain seq x y z
N MET A 1 -22.46 11.50 -43.86
CA MET A 1 -20.99 11.38 -43.72
C MET A 1 -20.39 12.74 -43.40
N LYS A 2 -20.31 13.14 -42.12
CA LYS A 2 -19.70 14.41 -41.68
C LYS A 2 -19.48 14.48 -40.16
N ALA A 3 -19.04 13.37 -39.54
CA ALA A 3 -18.84 13.27 -38.08
C ALA A 3 -17.48 12.69 -37.68
N THR A 4 -16.51 12.65 -38.61
CA THR A 4 -15.21 11.98 -38.39
C THR A 4 -14.01 12.95 -38.34
N ASN A 5 -14.20 14.25 -38.59
CA ASN A 5 -13.11 15.22 -38.70
C ASN A 5 -12.85 16.09 -37.45
N GLU A 6 -13.74 16.11 -36.46
CA GLU A 6 -13.54 16.93 -35.25
C GLU A 6 -12.79 16.17 -34.13
N SER A 7 -12.83 14.84 -34.14
CA SER A 7 -12.19 13.98 -33.15
C SER A 7 -10.66 13.89 -33.33
N GLN A 8 -10.19 13.97 -34.57
CA GLN A 8 -8.75 13.92 -34.90
C GLN A 8 -8.03 15.26 -34.63
N SER A 9 -8.74 16.39 -34.70
CA SER A 9 -8.18 17.72 -34.41
C SER A 9 -7.93 17.94 -32.91
N ARG A 10 -8.70 17.29 -32.03
CA ARG A 10 -8.50 17.36 -30.56
C ARG A 10 -7.33 16.49 -30.09
N GLN A 11 -7.08 15.34 -30.71
CA GLN A 11 -5.94 14.48 -30.39
C GLN A 11 -4.59 15.11 -30.76
N HIS A 12 -4.51 15.82 -31.90
CA HIS A 12 -3.27 16.53 -32.28
C HIS A 12 -2.94 17.73 -31.38
N LYS A 13 -3.94 18.37 -30.77
CA LYS A 13 -3.74 19.54 -29.88
C LYS A 13 -3.32 19.15 -28.45
N GLN A 14 -3.59 17.91 -28.03
CA GLN A 14 -3.20 17.39 -26.71
C GLN A 14 -1.79 16.76 -26.73
N GLN A 15 -1.33 16.30 -27.89
CA GLN A 15 0.03 15.79 -28.09
C GLN A 15 1.08 16.92 -28.15
N SER A 16 0.70 18.15 -28.52
CA SER A 16 1.62 19.30 -28.63
C SER A 16 1.88 20.04 -27.31
N LEU A 17 1.17 19.71 -26.23
CA LEU A 17 1.34 20.33 -24.90
C LEU A 17 2.25 19.53 -23.96
N LEU A 18 2.65 18.31 -24.33
CA LEU A 18 3.52 17.43 -23.54
C LEU A 18 5.01 17.49 -23.95
N ASN A 19 5.37 18.23 -25.00
CA ASN A 19 6.74 18.26 -25.53
C ASN A 19 7.58 19.50 -25.12
N ASN A 20 7.07 20.39 -24.28
CA ASN A 20 7.75 21.66 -23.91
C ASN A 20 8.07 21.81 -22.41
N VAL A 21 8.18 20.72 -21.66
CA VAL A 21 8.71 20.79 -20.28
C VAL A 21 10.21 20.53 -20.31
N SER A 22 10.97 21.59 -20.54
CA SER A 22 12.42 21.61 -20.33
C SER A 22 12.71 21.62 -18.82
N LEU A 23 13.36 20.57 -18.32
CA LEU A 23 13.95 20.56 -16.98
C LEU A 23 15.05 21.63 -16.88
N PRO A 24 15.07 22.49 -15.83
CA PRO A 24 16.20 23.37 -15.61
C PRO A 24 17.42 22.53 -15.18
N GLN A 25 18.51 22.69 -15.93
CA GLN A 25 19.85 22.26 -15.54
C GLN A 25 20.29 23.15 -14.36
N ILE A 26 20.54 22.56 -13.19
CA ILE A 26 21.20 23.28 -12.08
C ILE A 26 22.67 22.89 -12.14
N SER A 27 23.45 23.73 -12.82
CA SER A 27 24.91 23.80 -12.69
C SER A 27 25.23 25.23 -12.32
N GLU A 28 25.51 25.50 -11.05
CA GLU A 28 26.26 26.69 -10.62
C GLU A 28 26.85 26.40 -9.24
N PHE A 29 28.15 26.11 -9.24
CA PHE A 29 29.02 26.21 -8.09
C PHE A 29 29.22 27.70 -7.78
N VAL A 30 28.96 28.11 -6.54
CA VAL A 30 29.39 29.42 -6.03
C VAL A 30 30.26 29.17 -4.81
N ASP A 31 31.53 29.51 -4.96
CA ASP A 31 32.53 29.62 -3.88
C ASP A 31 32.07 30.68 -2.88
N ILE A 32 32.06 30.35 -1.59
CA ILE A 32 31.91 31.33 -0.51
C ILE A 32 33.00 31.08 0.53
N ASP A 33 33.79 32.12 0.73
CA ASP A 33 34.98 32.23 1.58
C ASP A 33 34.78 31.81 3.04
N GLU A 34 35.86 31.22 3.56
CA GLU A 34 36.11 30.86 4.94
C GLU A 34 36.36 32.12 5.79
N GLN A 35 35.37 32.55 6.56
CA GLN A 35 35.60 33.47 7.71
C GLN A 35 34.89 33.00 8.97
N GLN A 36 35.70 32.85 10.01
CA GLN A 36 35.38 32.36 11.34
C GLN A 36 34.44 33.31 12.11
N ILE A 37 33.31 32.79 12.59
CA ILE A 37 32.52 33.39 13.68
C ILE A 37 32.22 32.27 14.69
N GLU A 38 32.60 32.52 15.94
CA GLU A 38 32.51 31.60 17.09
C GLU A 38 31.07 31.16 17.44
N PRO A 39 30.90 30.00 18.12
CA PRO A 39 29.61 29.33 18.23
C PRO A 39 28.82 29.90 19.40
N ASN A 40 27.73 30.62 19.13
CA ASN A 40 26.79 31.01 20.17
C ASN A 40 25.36 30.55 19.83
N ASN A 41 24.86 29.65 20.67
CA ASN A 41 23.47 29.19 20.79
C ASN A 41 22.80 28.55 19.57
N ARG A 42 23.25 27.32 19.34
CA ARG A 42 22.50 26.19 18.79
C ARG A 42 21.09 26.08 19.41
N SER A 43 20.06 26.56 18.70
CA SER A 43 18.67 26.14 18.95
C SER A 43 17.73 26.12 17.74
N ASP A 44 18.12 26.64 16.58
CA ASP A 44 17.23 26.67 15.40
C ASP A 44 17.48 25.54 14.37
N GLU A 45 18.54 24.75 14.52
CA GLU A 45 18.85 23.61 13.61
C GLU A 45 18.38 22.24 14.14
N GLN A 46 17.66 22.20 15.26
CA GLN A 46 17.09 20.96 15.84
C GLN A 46 15.57 20.83 15.66
N LEU A 47 14.91 21.75 14.95
CA LEU A 47 13.45 21.81 14.86
C LEU A 47 12.83 21.18 13.60
N ILE A 48 13.56 20.32 12.88
CA ILE A 48 13.12 19.73 11.59
C ILE A 48 12.81 18.22 11.65
N SER A 49 12.99 17.49 12.76
CA SER A 49 13.03 16.01 12.69
C SER A 49 11.85 15.19 13.23
N GLN A 50 10.75 15.78 13.71
CA GLN A 50 9.66 14.99 14.34
C GLN A 50 8.26 15.36 13.85
N CYS A 51 7.35 14.37 13.86
CA CYS A 51 5.90 14.55 13.67
C CYS A 51 5.30 15.39 14.82
N GLY A 52 5.61 16.68 14.85
CA GLY A 52 5.07 17.61 15.84
C GLY A 52 3.56 17.79 15.67
N PRO A 53 2.85 18.29 16.70
CA PRO A 53 1.40 18.44 16.68
C PRO A 53 0.85 19.20 15.47
N LEU A 54 1.54 20.26 15.03
CA LEU A 54 1.13 21.05 13.86
C LEU A 54 1.20 20.25 12.55
N ILE A 55 2.33 19.57 12.30
CA ILE A 55 2.52 18.73 11.11
C ILE A 55 1.53 17.56 11.13
N LYS A 56 1.38 16.93 12.30
CA LYS A 56 0.43 15.84 12.54
C LYS A 56 -1.01 16.26 12.24
N ASN A 57 -1.47 17.37 12.80
CA ASN A 57 -2.85 17.84 12.62
C ASN A 57 -3.12 18.26 11.18
N LYS A 58 -2.16 18.94 10.53
CA LYS A 58 -2.26 19.27 9.11
C LYS A 58 -2.39 18.01 8.26
N ALA A 59 -1.51 17.02 8.51
CA ALA A 59 -1.55 15.77 7.78
C ALA A 59 -2.87 15.03 8.05
N ARG A 60 -3.32 14.89 9.30
CA ARG A 60 -4.62 14.27 9.64
C ARG A 60 -5.80 14.94 8.95
N GLY A 61 -5.83 16.26 8.89
CA GLY A 61 -6.86 17.00 8.13
C GLY A 61 -6.96 16.56 6.67
N CYS A 62 -5.81 16.34 6.01
CA CYS A 62 -5.78 15.82 4.63
C CYS A 62 -6.22 14.36 4.51
N PHE A 63 -6.15 13.57 5.58
CA PHE A 63 -6.59 12.18 5.61
C PHE A 63 -8.08 12.03 5.93
N GLU A 64 -8.78 13.07 6.37
CA GLU A 64 -10.17 12.97 6.82
C GLU A 64 -11.09 12.34 5.76
N SER A 65 -10.99 12.77 4.50
CA SER A 65 -11.78 12.21 3.39
C SER A 65 -11.50 10.73 3.17
N LEU A 66 -10.22 10.33 3.14
CA LEU A 66 -9.82 8.92 3.00
C LEU A 66 -10.38 8.07 4.15
N ILE A 67 -10.26 8.55 5.39
CA ILE A 67 -10.76 7.84 6.56
C ILE A 67 -12.29 7.77 6.55
N ALA A 68 -12.98 8.80 6.08
CA ALA A 68 -14.43 8.78 5.91
C ALA A 68 -14.88 7.71 4.88
N VAL A 69 -14.20 7.63 3.73
CA VAL A 69 -14.46 6.58 2.72
C VAL A 69 -14.17 5.20 3.29
N TRP A 70 -13.02 5.01 3.95
CA TRP A 70 -12.67 3.74 4.61
C TRP A 70 -13.72 3.30 5.64
N ARG A 71 -14.17 4.22 6.52
CA ARG A 71 -15.25 3.95 7.47
C ARG A 71 -16.57 3.60 6.77
N ASN A 72 -16.92 4.29 5.69
CA ASN A 72 -18.12 4.00 4.92
C ASN A 72 -18.08 2.61 4.27
N VAL A 73 -16.94 2.22 3.68
CA VAL A 73 -16.74 0.86 3.13
C VAL A 73 -16.90 -0.19 4.22
N ASN A 74 -16.28 0.01 5.39
CA ASN A 74 -16.31 -0.94 6.50
C ASN A 74 -17.68 -1.00 7.22
N SER A 75 -18.39 0.13 7.32
CA SER A 75 -19.74 0.16 7.90
C SER A 75 -20.76 -0.66 7.10
N ARG A 76 -20.61 -0.70 5.77
CA ARG A 76 -21.45 -1.49 4.86
C ARG A 76 -21.09 -2.98 4.91
N ARG A 77 -19.94 -3.34 5.46
CA ARG A 77 -19.40 -4.71 5.50
C ARG A 77 -18.77 -4.99 6.86
N PRO A 78 -19.59 -5.13 7.92
CA PRO A 78 -19.08 -5.30 9.28
C PRO A 78 -18.17 -6.53 9.45
N ASN A 79 -18.29 -7.53 8.57
CA ASN A 79 -17.42 -8.69 8.52
C ASN A 79 -15.96 -8.36 8.12
N LEU A 80 -15.69 -7.20 7.52
CA LEU A 80 -14.31 -6.77 7.21
C LEU A 80 -13.56 -6.24 8.45
N ASN A 81 -14.27 -5.78 9.47
CA ASN A 81 -13.67 -5.27 10.70
C ASN A 81 -12.95 -6.35 11.53
N ASN A 82 -13.15 -7.63 11.20
CA ASN A 82 -12.54 -8.75 11.89
C ASN A 82 -11.40 -9.39 11.08
N ILE A 83 -11.08 -8.84 9.91
CA ILE A 83 -10.09 -9.39 8.98
C ILE A 83 -8.89 -8.44 8.98
N SER A 84 -7.71 -8.96 9.30
CA SER A 84 -6.45 -8.20 9.33
C SER A 84 -5.89 -7.80 7.95
N PHE A 85 -6.48 -8.34 6.88
CA PHE A 85 -6.06 -8.08 5.51
C PHE A 85 -7.25 -8.06 4.52
N PRO A 86 -8.15 -7.07 4.59
CA PRO A 86 -9.37 -6.96 3.78
C PRO A 86 -9.16 -6.65 2.30
N LEU A 87 -7.93 -6.45 1.83
CA LEU A 87 -7.67 -5.96 0.47
C LEU A 87 -8.38 -6.78 -0.63
N TYR A 88 -8.38 -8.11 -0.51
CA TYR A 88 -9.03 -9.03 -1.47
C TYR A 88 -10.53 -9.26 -1.19
N ARG A 89 -11.10 -8.55 -0.21
CA ARG A 89 -12.54 -8.54 0.10
C ARG A 89 -13.24 -7.26 -0.36
N TYR A 90 -12.51 -6.17 -0.56
CA TYR A 90 -13.05 -5.02 -1.26
C TYR A 90 -13.49 -5.42 -2.67
N THR A 91 -14.46 -4.69 -3.20
CA THR A 91 -14.72 -4.70 -4.64
C THR A 91 -13.71 -3.81 -5.36
N LYS A 92 -13.55 -4.03 -6.67
CA LYS A 92 -12.72 -3.16 -7.51
C LYS A 92 -13.10 -1.68 -7.36
N LYS A 93 -14.40 -1.38 -7.31
CA LYS A 93 -14.90 0.00 -7.14
C LYS A 93 -14.47 0.59 -5.79
N GLU A 94 -14.71 -0.12 -4.69
CA GLU A 94 -14.33 0.35 -3.35
C GLU A 94 -12.81 0.54 -3.23
N LEU A 95 -12.01 -0.35 -3.82
CA LEU A 95 -10.55 -0.22 -3.78
C LEU A 95 -10.05 0.96 -4.61
N LEU A 96 -10.64 1.21 -5.78
CA LEU A 96 -10.30 2.39 -6.60
C LEU A 96 -10.73 3.69 -5.92
N GLU A 97 -11.92 3.74 -5.30
CA GLU A 97 -12.35 4.90 -4.50
C GLU A 97 -11.36 5.19 -3.35
N LEU A 98 -10.88 4.16 -2.67
CA LEU A 98 -9.83 4.31 -1.65
C LEU A 98 -8.50 4.81 -2.24
N CYS A 99 -8.11 4.34 -3.42
CA CYS A 99 -6.90 4.80 -4.09
C CYS A 99 -6.99 6.26 -4.55
N ASP A 100 -8.14 6.70 -5.05
CA ASP A 100 -8.37 8.08 -5.45
C ASP A 100 -8.23 9.02 -4.23
N GLU A 101 -8.86 8.67 -3.11
CA GLU A 101 -8.70 9.43 -1.86
C GLU A 101 -7.27 9.39 -1.33
N TYR A 102 -6.59 8.24 -1.43
CA TYR A 102 -5.19 8.14 -1.04
C TYR A 102 -4.28 9.05 -1.87
N ALA A 103 -4.54 9.21 -3.18
CA ALA A 103 -3.82 10.16 -4.01
C ALA A 103 -4.10 11.61 -3.59
N ASN A 104 -5.35 11.94 -3.25
CA ASN A 104 -5.75 13.27 -2.79
C ASN A 104 -5.03 13.70 -1.50
N VAL A 105 -4.71 12.77 -0.61
CA VAL A 105 -3.92 13.04 0.59
C VAL A 105 -2.58 13.69 0.24
N TYR A 106 -1.86 13.18 -0.77
CA TYR A 106 -0.56 13.71 -1.17
C TYR A 106 -0.69 15.07 -1.87
N LEU A 107 -1.78 15.31 -2.60
CA LEU A 107 -2.08 16.62 -3.19
C LEU A 107 -2.39 17.68 -2.12
N CYS A 108 -3.02 17.28 -1.02
CA CYS A 108 -3.37 18.17 0.10
C CYS A 108 -2.18 18.46 1.03
N ALA A 109 -1.53 17.41 1.54
CA ALA A 109 -0.50 17.55 2.57
C ALA A 109 0.89 17.81 1.99
N GLY A 110 1.15 17.36 0.76
CA GLY A 110 2.51 17.17 0.25
C GLY A 110 3.20 15.95 0.87
N PHE A 111 4.37 15.61 0.34
CA PHE A 111 5.11 14.41 0.75
C PHE A 111 5.72 14.53 2.16
N ASP A 112 6.32 15.67 2.48
CA ASP A 112 7.12 15.85 3.70
C ASP A 112 6.31 15.66 5.02
N PRO A 113 5.10 16.24 5.18
CA PRO A 113 4.30 16.01 6.39
C PRO A 113 3.90 14.55 6.60
N ILE A 114 3.61 13.83 5.51
CA ILE A 114 3.23 12.41 5.57
C ILE A 114 4.43 11.57 6.00
N MET A 115 5.61 11.83 5.42
CA MET A 115 6.83 11.09 5.73
C MET A 115 7.35 11.30 7.15
N ARG A 116 7.15 12.50 7.70
CA ARG A 116 7.51 12.75 9.11
C ARG A 116 6.59 12.03 10.09
N CYS A 117 5.36 11.74 9.68
CA CYS A 117 4.29 11.18 10.52
C CYS A 117 3.94 9.71 10.20
N LEU A 118 4.87 8.93 9.65
CA LEU A 118 4.63 7.54 9.23
C LEU A 118 4.22 6.55 10.33
N THR A 119 4.41 6.93 11.60
CA THR A 119 4.00 6.14 12.77
C THR A 119 2.64 6.53 13.33
N ASP A 120 2.04 7.63 12.86
CA ASP A 120 0.67 7.98 13.24
C ASP A 120 -0.33 6.98 12.65
N ASP A 121 -1.36 6.61 13.41
CA ASP A 121 -2.27 5.53 13.05
C ASP A 121 -2.93 5.70 11.68
N TRP A 122 -3.33 6.92 11.30
CA TRP A 122 -4.02 7.16 10.02
C TRP A 122 -3.06 6.99 8.84
N MET A 123 -1.84 7.51 9.00
CA MET A 123 -0.78 7.45 7.99
C MET A 123 -0.28 6.02 7.85
N ARG A 124 -0.05 5.34 8.98
CA ARG A 124 0.35 3.93 9.03
C ARG A 124 -0.70 3.06 8.35
N LEU A 125 -1.97 3.20 8.71
CA LEU A 125 -3.07 2.46 8.10
C LEU A 125 -3.08 2.65 6.58
N ALA A 126 -3.14 3.89 6.11
CA ALA A 126 -3.20 4.13 4.66
C ALA A 126 -1.95 3.64 3.93
N ARG A 127 -0.75 3.84 4.50
CA ARG A 127 0.50 3.34 3.91
C ARG A 127 0.47 1.83 3.79
N ASP A 128 0.18 1.13 4.88
CA ASP A 128 0.25 -0.33 4.93
C ASP A 128 -0.80 -0.96 3.99
N TYR A 129 -2.01 -0.41 3.94
CA TYR A 129 -3.10 -0.95 3.12
C TYR A 129 -3.08 -0.50 1.65
N LEU A 130 -2.71 0.76 1.40
CA LEU A 130 -2.92 1.43 0.11
C LEU A 130 -1.61 1.82 -0.57
N GLY A 131 -0.52 2.00 0.17
CA GLY A 131 0.75 2.56 -0.34
C GLY A 131 1.29 1.82 -1.55
N TYR A 132 1.38 0.49 -1.48
CA TYR A 132 1.83 -0.30 -2.63
C TYR A 132 0.79 -0.39 -3.75
N VAL A 133 -0.46 -0.68 -3.41
CA VAL A 133 -1.51 -1.00 -4.40
C VAL A 133 -2.02 0.22 -5.17
N CYS A 134 -2.01 1.39 -4.53
CA CYS A 134 -2.49 2.65 -5.10
C CYS A 134 -1.35 3.50 -5.68
N SER A 135 -0.11 3.02 -5.65
CA SER A 135 1.00 3.78 -6.23
C SER A 135 0.85 3.89 -7.76
N PRO A 136 1.23 5.02 -8.38
CA PRO A 136 1.13 5.20 -9.83
C PRO A 136 1.84 4.11 -10.64
N SER A 137 2.95 3.58 -10.13
CA SER A 137 3.73 2.53 -10.80
C SER A 137 3.10 1.14 -10.69
N ASN A 138 2.26 0.90 -9.69
CA ASN A 138 1.80 -0.46 -9.35
C ASN A 138 0.32 -0.68 -9.65
N ILE A 139 -0.53 0.35 -9.55
CA ILE A 139 -2.00 0.19 -9.58
C ILE A 139 -2.50 -0.59 -10.79
N GLN A 140 -1.98 -0.32 -11.98
CA GLN A 140 -2.38 -1.04 -13.20
C GLN A 140 -1.96 -2.52 -13.16
N LYS A 141 -0.71 -2.79 -12.76
CA LYS A 141 -0.16 -4.15 -12.64
C LYS A 141 -0.92 -4.95 -11.59
N PHE A 142 -1.13 -4.36 -10.41
CA PHE A 142 -1.88 -4.94 -9.31
C PHE A 142 -3.31 -5.28 -9.73
N MET A 143 -4.04 -4.32 -10.31
CA MET A 143 -5.44 -4.50 -10.70
C MET A 143 -5.64 -5.64 -11.71
N THR A 144 -4.67 -5.83 -12.62
CA THR A 144 -4.68 -6.92 -13.60
C THR A 144 -4.70 -8.30 -12.92
N GLN A 145 -3.94 -8.48 -11.84
CA GLN A 145 -3.91 -9.76 -11.11
C GLN A 145 -5.04 -9.87 -10.10
N TYR A 146 -5.35 -8.76 -9.42
CA TYR A 146 -6.38 -8.65 -8.39
C TYR A 146 -7.73 -9.18 -8.86
N GLU A 147 -8.18 -8.80 -10.05
CA GLU A 147 -9.48 -9.24 -10.58
C GLU A 147 -9.62 -10.75 -10.67
N CYS A 148 -8.53 -11.46 -10.99
CA CYS A 148 -8.55 -12.91 -11.01
C CYS A 148 -8.54 -13.48 -9.59
N VAL A 149 -7.68 -12.96 -8.71
CA VAL A 149 -7.56 -13.46 -7.33
C VAL A 149 -8.89 -13.35 -6.58
N VAL A 150 -9.62 -12.22 -6.72
CA VAL A 150 -10.94 -12.07 -6.07
C VAL A 150 -12.03 -12.96 -6.67
N ARG A 151 -11.83 -13.51 -7.88
CA ARG A 151 -12.72 -14.47 -8.55
C ARG A 151 -12.29 -15.93 -8.35
N THR A 152 -11.21 -16.18 -7.60
CA THR A 152 -10.84 -17.56 -7.19
C THR A 152 -11.97 -18.19 -6.38
N ASP A 153 -11.92 -19.52 -6.20
CA ASP A 153 -12.99 -20.26 -5.53
C ASP A 153 -13.35 -19.60 -4.18
N VAL A 154 -14.59 -19.11 -4.10
CA VAL A 154 -15.12 -18.39 -2.93
C VAL A 154 -14.98 -19.25 -1.67
N ARG A 155 -15.27 -20.55 -1.76
CA ARG A 155 -15.14 -21.49 -0.64
C ARG A 155 -13.69 -21.67 -0.23
N ARG A 156 -12.78 -21.77 -1.20
CA ARG A 156 -11.34 -21.88 -0.91
C ARG A 156 -10.84 -20.63 -0.21
N ARG A 157 -11.24 -19.45 -0.69
CA ARG A 157 -10.87 -18.18 -0.08
C ARG A 157 -11.39 -18.08 1.35
N GLU A 158 -12.67 -18.34 1.58
CA GLU A 158 -13.26 -18.34 2.93
C GLU A 158 -12.53 -19.32 3.87
N MET A 159 -12.20 -20.52 3.40
CA MET A 159 -11.43 -21.49 4.18
C MET A 159 -10.01 -21.01 4.54
N CYS A 160 -9.37 -20.22 3.68
CA CYS A 160 -8.05 -19.66 3.96
C CYS A 160 -8.12 -18.40 4.82
N GLU A 161 -9.21 -17.64 4.76
CA GLU A 161 -9.40 -16.40 5.51
C GLU A 161 -9.57 -16.61 7.01
N LYS A 162 -9.88 -17.82 7.47
CA LYS A 162 -9.79 -18.19 8.90
C LYS A 162 -8.43 -17.88 9.53
N HIS A 163 -7.36 -17.79 8.72
CA HIS A 163 -6.04 -17.41 9.19
C HIS A 163 -5.92 -15.90 9.46
N LEU A 164 -6.83 -15.09 8.91
CA LEU A 164 -6.86 -13.63 8.99
C LEU A 164 -7.87 -13.10 10.02
N GLU A 165 -8.80 -13.96 10.47
CA GLU A 165 -9.79 -13.65 11.50
C GLU A 165 -9.10 -13.42 12.85
N ASP A 166 -9.52 -12.37 13.56
CA ASP A 166 -9.13 -11.98 14.95
C ASP A 166 -8.07 -10.86 15.07
N GLU A 167 -8.39 -9.68 14.51
CA GLU A 167 -7.61 -8.44 14.66
C GLU A 167 -7.40 -8.02 16.13
N SER A 168 -8.36 -8.36 17.02
CA SER A 168 -8.27 -8.11 18.47
C SER A 168 -7.13 -8.84 19.18
N LYS A 169 -6.46 -9.80 18.52
CA LYS A 169 -5.30 -10.52 19.05
C LYS A 169 -3.99 -10.19 18.34
N LEU A 170 -3.99 -9.32 17.33
CA LEU A 170 -2.84 -9.01 16.49
C LEU A 170 -2.19 -7.67 16.84
N VAL A 171 -2.06 -7.37 18.15
CA VAL A 171 -1.27 -6.24 18.66
C VAL A 171 0.21 -6.35 18.24
N ASP A 172 0.65 -7.57 17.94
CA ASP A 172 2.00 -7.90 17.51
C ASP A 172 2.09 -8.07 15.99
N ASP A 173 2.91 -7.23 15.34
CA ASP A 173 3.22 -7.30 13.90
C ASP A 173 3.75 -8.69 13.50
N ILE A 174 4.41 -9.42 14.41
CA ILE A 174 4.88 -10.79 14.16
C ILE A 174 3.69 -11.73 13.98
N ALA A 175 2.69 -11.67 14.87
CA ALA A 175 1.49 -12.50 14.79
C ALA A 175 0.70 -12.19 13.50
N LYS A 176 0.57 -10.89 13.17
CA LYS A 176 -0.05 -10.43 11.92
C LYS A 176 0.62 -11.03 10.69
N CYS A 177 1.95 -11.03 10.66
CA CYS A 177 2.69 -11.58 9.54
C CYS A 177 2.61 -13.12 9.48
N LYS A 178 2.58 -13.81 10.61
CA LYS A 178 2.32 -15.27 10.65
C LYS A 178 1.00 -15.63 9.99
N ALA A 179 -0.07 -14.95 10.38
CA ALA A 179 -1.41 -15.10 9.81
C ALA A 179 -1.40 -14.94 8.28
N LEU A 180 -0.78 -13.87 7.78
CA LEU A 180 -0.67 -13.58 6.35
C LEU A 180 0.10 -14.64 5.55
N ILE A 181 1.17 -15.22 6.11
CA ILE A 181 1.90 -16.30 5.46
C ILE A 181 1.06 -17.56 5.37
N LEU A 182 0.33 -17.90 6.44
CA LEU A 182 -0.56 -19.06 6.44
C LEU A 182 -1.66 -18.88 5.38
N TYR A 183 -2.25 -17.69 5.31
CA TYR A 183 -3.18 -17.32 4.25
C TYR A 183 -2.56 -17.47 2.84
N PHE A 184 -1.37 -16.91 2.61
CA PHE A 184 -0.65 -17.03 1.35
C PHE A 184 -0.42 -18.49 0.97
N ASN A 185 0.12 -19.30 1.88
CA ASN A 185 0.40 -20.72 1.63
C ASN A 185 -0.88 -21.51 1.32
N CYS A 186 -2.00 -21.17 1.97
CA CYS A 186 -3.30 -21.77 1.72
C CYS A 186 -3.86 -21.43 0.32
N MET A 187 -3.69 -20.17 -0.12
CA MET A 187 -4.20 -19.66 -1.40
C MET A 187 -3.30 -19.95 -2.60
N LYS A 188 -1.98 -20.08 -2.38
CA LYS A 188 -0.94 -20.13 -3.42
C LYS A 188 -1.25 -21.11 -4.55
N SER A 189 -1.62 -22.35 -4.23
CA SER A 189 -1.87 -23.39 -5.24
C SER A 189 -3.08 -23.06 -6.11
N GLU A 190 -4.16 -22.57 -5.50
CA GLU A 190 -5.39 -22.22 -6.22
C GLU A 190 -5.19 -20.99 -7.10
N VAL A 191 -4.49 -19.97 -6.59
CA VAL A 191 -4.12 -18.78 -7.35
C VAL A 191 -3.19 -19.15 -8.52
N ALA A 192 -2.18 -19.99 -8.29
CA ALA A 192 -1.28 -20.44 -9.36
C ALA A 192 -2.05 -21.14 -10.48
N ARG A 193 -2.98 -22.03 -10.11
CA ARG A 193 -3.76 -22.84 -11.04
C ARG A 193 -4.77 -22.02 -11.85
N LYS A 194 -5.43 -21.04 -11.24
CA LYS A 194 -6.50 -20.26 -11.89
C LYS A 194 -6.01 -18.95 -12.53
N CYS A 195 -5.06 -18.28 -11.88
CA CYS A 195 -4.61 -16.94 -12.23
C CYS A 195 -3.16 -16.88 -12.74
N GLY A 196 -2.45 -18.01 -12.67
CA GLY A 196 -1.07 -18.12 -13.11
C GLY A 196 -0.05 -17.60 -12.10
N VAL A 197 1.23 -17.80 -12.43
CA VAL A 197 2.36 -17.50 -11.54
C VAL A 197 2.49 -16.01 -11.23
N LYS A 198 2.14 -15.13 -12.18
CA LYS A 198 2.19 -13.67 -11.97
C LYS A 198 1.27 -13.22 -10.84
N ALA A 199 0.07 -13.79 -10.72
CA ALA A 199 -0.85 -13.50 -9.63
C ALA A 199 -0.33 -13.98 -8.27
N VAL A 200 0.38 -15.12 -8.24
CA VAL A 200 1.04 -15.60 -7.02
C VAL A 200 2.13 -14.64 -6.56
N VAL A 201 2.95 -14.16 -7.51
CA VAL A 201 4.00 -13.17 -7.22
C VAL A 201 3.37 -11.89 -6.69
N GLU A 202 2.31 -11.38 -7.34
CA GLU A 202 1.63 -10.17 -6.91
C GLU A 202 1.01 -10.30 -5.52
N LEU A 203 0.38 -11.44 -5.21
CA LEU A 203 -0.15 -11.72 -3.88
C LEU A 203 0.95 -11.72 -2.81
N LYS A 204 2.09 -12.37 -3.09
CA LYS A 204 3.25 -12.38 -2.20
C LYS A 204 3.82 -10.98 -2.00
N THR A 205 3.97 -10.21 -3.07
CA THR A 205 4.50 -8.83 -3.02
C THR A 205 3.58 -7.97 -2.17
N THR A 206 2.27 -8.03 -2.39
CA THR A 206 1.29 -7.27 -1.61
C THR A 206 1.42 -7.54 -0.10
N ILE A 207 1.58 -8.81 0.31
CA ILE A 207 1.81 -9.18 1.72
C ILE A 207 3.15 -8.65 2.24
N THR A 208 4.18 -8.65 1.41
CA THR A 208 5.50 -8.15 1.78
C THR A 208 5.45 -6.64 2.05
N GLU A 209 4.77 -5.91 1.17
CA GLU A 209 4.61 -4.45 1.22
C GLU A 209 3.63 -4.01 2.32
N PHE A 210 2.73 -4.90 2.75
CA PHE A 210 1.93 -4.73 3.97
C PHE A 210 2.78 -4.76 5.27
N GLY A 211 4.09 -4.96 5.16
CA GLY A 211 5.04 -4.95 6.27
C GLY A 211 5.55 -6.33 6.69
N CYS A 212 5.25 -7.38 5.93
CA CYS A 212 5.64 -8.75 6.27
C CYS A 212 6.80 -9.27 5.41
N SER A 213 8.03 -8.93 5.79
CA SER A 213 9.22 -9.43 5.10
C SER A 213 9.41 -10.94 5.29
N THR A 214 9.35 -11.72 4.21
CA THR A 214 9.53 -13.19 4.25
C THR A 214 10.90 -13.65 4.77
N ASN A 215 11.90 -12.77 4.82
CA ASN A 215 13.24 -13.08 5.34
C ASN A 215 13.30 -13.11 6.87
N LYS A 216 12.37 -12.47 7.58
CA LYS A 216 12.24 -12.57 9.05
C LYS A 216 11.43 -13.80 9.51
N LEU A 217 10.96 -14.60 8.55
CA LEU A 217 10.02 -15.70 8.78
C LEU A 217 10.66 -17.08 8.53
N ILE A 218 11.98 -17.09 8.26
CA ILE A 218 12.80 -18.30 8.08
C ILE A 218 12.95 -19.07 9.41
N ASP A 219 12.70 -18.44 10.56
CA ASP A 219 12.77 -19.09 11.89
C ASP A 219 11.46 -19.67 12.39
N LEU A 220 10.40 -19.69 11.57
CA LEU A 220 9.16 -20.36 11.97
C LEU A 220 9.16 -21.78 11.46
N PRO A 221 9.06 -22.79 12.36
CA PRO A 221 8.96 -24.18 11.94
C PRO A 221 7.66 -24.32 11.14
N ILE A 222 7.78 -24.32 9.82
CA ILE A 222 6.72 -24.74 8.92
C ILE A 222 6.39 -26.17 9.33
N GLY A 223 5.17 -26.35 9.85
CA GLY A 223 4.68 -27.61 10.38
C GLY A 223 5.08 -28.79 9.51
N ARG A 224 5.85 -29.70 10.11
CA ARG A 224 6.06 -31.05 9.59
C ARG A 224 4.70 -31.69 9.33
N ARG A 225 4.55 -32.32 8.17
CA ARG A 225 3.38 -33.14 7.86
C ARG A 225 3.29 -34.30 8.87
N PRO A 226 2.11 -34.61 9.43
CA PRO A 226 1.94 -35.73 10.37
C PRO A 226 1.78 -37.09 9.66
N THR A 227 2.64 -37.43 8.70
CA THR A 227 2.55 -38.72 7.98
C THR A 227 3.80 -39.60 8.04
N ASP A 228 4.88 -39.19 8.72
CA ASP A 228 6.12 -39.99 8.74
C ASP A 228 6.34 -40.77 10.04
N TYR A 229 5.27 -41.03 10.82
CA TYR A 229 5.29 -41.99 11.93
C TYR A 229 4.54 -43.27 11.54
N ILE A 230 4.98 -43.98 10.51
CA ILE A 230 4.69 -45.42 10.37
C ILE A 230 5.94 -46.09 9.81
N PHE A 231 6.35 -47.15 10.50
CA PHE A 231 7.51 -48.02 10.28
C PHE A 231 8.84 -47.46 10.80
N LEU A 232 9.16 -47.80 12.05
CA LEU A 232 10.21 -48.78 12.32
C LEU A 232 9.83 -49.55 13.60
N GLN A 233 9.65 -50.86 13.43
CA GLN A 233 9.67 -51.86 14.50
C GLN A 233 11.07 -51.93 15.12
#